data_AF-A0A6V8IHC7-F1
#
_entry.id   AF-A0A6V8IHC7-F1
#
_cell.length_a   1.000
_cell.length_b   1.000
_cell.length_c   1.000
_cell.angle_alpha   90.00
_cell.angle_beta   90.00
_cell.angle_gamma   90.00
#
_symmetry.space_group_name_H-M   'P 1'
#
loop_
_entity.id
_entity.type
_entity.pdbx_description
1 polymer ?
#
loop_
_entity_poly.entity_id
_entity_poly.type
_entity_poly.pdbx_seq_one_letter_code
_entity_poly.pdbx_strand_id
1 'polypeptide(L)'
;MVQTCGDAPNLASSAITYEPTDSALYKALGNYLKTVLPDPFRIRQGQQNRTASPTGPYCVMQLITTRLLATNGWTYTDTARVVTEMREVTVQVSAFGSGAGDALKQVCGLWRDFYTTDWLRANAPILSPLTAAEPRQLAFVNGERQYEDAWSVDLKMQVNYQRTIPQQFASELHVKTYEADLPTTQE
;
A
#
# COMPACT_ATOMS: atom_id res chain seq x y z
N MET A 1 -37.79 0.60 -21.24
CA MET A 1 -37.09 -0.19 -20.20
C MET A 1 -36.37 -1.32 -20.90
N VAL A 2 -35.06 -1.19 -21.06
CA VAL A 2 -34.19 -2.23 -21.62
C VAL A 2 -33.42 -2.81 -20.43
N GLN A 3 -33.48 -4.13 -20.34
CA GLN A 3 -32.94 -5.00 -19.30
C GLN A 3 -31.52 -4.58 -18.88
N THR A 4 -31.39 -4.08 -17.66
CA THR A 4 -30.11 -3.70 -17.05
C THR A 4 -29.43 -4.93 -16.46
N CYS A 5 -28.20 -5.21 -16.90
CA CYS A 5 -27.29 -6.12 -16.24
C CYS A 5 -27.09 -5.69 -14.78
N GLY A 6 -27.66 -6.48 -13.87
CA GLY A 6 -27.77 -6.19 -12.45
C GLY A 6 -27.57 -7.43 -11.59
N ASP A 7 -26.79 -8.41 -12.05
CA ASP A 7 -26.14 -9.31 -11.11
C ASP A 7 -25.14 -8.47 -10.33
N ALA A 8 -25.46 -8.15 -9.08
CA ALA A 8 -24.51 -7.59 -8.14
C ALA A 8 -23.27 -8.49 -8.18
N PRO A 9 -22.06 -7.98 -8.46
CA PRO A 9 -20.88 -8.82 -8.44
C PRO A 9 -20.74 -9.28 -7.00
N ASN A 10 -21.07 -10.56 -6.80
CA ASN A 10 -20.57 -11.40 -5.74
C ASN A 10 -19.15 -10.91 -5.43
N LEU A 11 -18.93 -10.31 -4.25
CA LEU A 11 -17.60 -9.88 -3.86
C LEU A 11 -16.67 -11.07 -4.13
N ALA A 12 -15.65 -10.89 -4.95
CA ALA A 12 -14.65 -11.92 -5.14
C ALA A 12 -13.87 -12.05 -3.82
N SER A 13 -14.43 -12.74 -2.82
CA SER A 13 -13.72 -13.09 -1.61
C SER A 13 -12.83 -14.26 -1.95
N SER A 14 -11.61 -13.96 -2.38
CA SER A 14 -10.56 -14.96 -2.35
C SER A 14 -10.29 -15.31 -0.88
N ALA A 15 -10.11 -16.60 -0.59
CA ALA A 15 -9.63 -17.03 0.73
C ALA A 15 -8.18 -16.56 0.99
N ILE A 16 -7.51 -16.04 -0.05
CA ILE A 16 -6.19 -15.44 0.05
C ILE A 16 -6.33 -14.03 0.63
N THR A 17 -5.77 -13.81 1.81
CA THR A 17 -5.67 -12.47 2.40
C THR A 17 -4.40 -11.77 1.94
N TYR A 18 -4.43 -10.44 1.92
CA TYR A 18 -3.31 -9.59 1.50
C TYR A 18 -3.07 -8.46 2.51
N GLU A 19 -1.83 -8.31 2.93
CA GLU A 19 -1.41 -7.23 3.83
C GLU A 19 -0.07 -6.65 3.35
N PRO A 20 0.19 -5.34 3.51
CA PRO A 20 -0.77 -4.31 3.86
C PRO A 20 -1.77 -4.03 2.73
N THR A 21 -2.94 -3.51 3.07
CA THR A 21 -3.89 -2.98 2.08
C THR A 21 -3.48 -1.59 1.62
N ASP A 22 -3.94 -1.15 0.45
CA ASP A 22 -3.69 0.23 -0.02
C ASP A 22 -4.19 1.28 0.97
N SER A 23 -5.30 1.01 1.67
CA SER A 23 -5.80 1.89 2.74
C SER A 23 -4.80 2.01 3.90
N ALA A 24 -4.12 0.92 4.27
CA ALA A 24 -3.08 0.96 5.30
C ALA A 24 -1.88 1.78 4.84
N LEU A 25 -1.50 1.69 3.56
CA LEU A 25 -0.43 2.49 2.97
C LEU A 25 -0.75 3.98 2.97
N TYR A 26 -1.94 4.37 2.51
CA TYR A 26 -2.37 5.78 2.55
C TYR A 26 -2.44 6.33 3.97
N LYS A 27 -2.88 5.52 4.94
CA LYS A 27 -2.92 5.92 6.35
C LYS A 27 -1.51 6.13 6.92
N ALA A 28 -0.59 5.20 6.66
CA ALA A 28 0.79 5.30 7.12
C ALA A 28 1.51 6.51 6.53
N LEU A 29 1.47 6.67 5.20
CA LEU A 29 2.07 7.81 4.51
C LEU A 29 1.42 9.13 4.91
N GLY A 30 0.08 9.15 5.04
CA GLY A 30 -0.64 10.33 5.48
C GLY A 30 -0.27 10.77 6.90
N ASN A 31 -0.05 9.82 7.81
CA ASN A 31 0.40 10.13 9.16
C ASN A 31 1.83 10.69 9.18
N TYR A 32 2.73 10.14 8.36
CA TYR A 32 4.08 10.70 8.17
C TYR A 32 4.03 12.12 7.61
N LEU A 33 3.26 12.34 6.54
CA LEU A 33 3.20 13.66 5.92
C LEU A 33 2.63 14.73 6.87
N LYS A 34 1.81 14.38 7.86
CA LYS A 34 1.37 15.34 8.91
C LYS A 34 2.50 15.79 9.82
N THR A 35 3.55 15.00 9.98
CA THR A 35 4.71 15.38 10.82
C THR A 35 5.70 16.24 10.06
N VAL A 36 5.73 16.13 8.73
CA VAL A 36 6.68 16.84 7.87
C VAL A 36 6.10 18.10 7.26
N LEU A 37 4.83 18.08 6.85
CA LEU A 37 4.21 19.25 6.25
C LEU A 37 3.91 20.31 7.33
N PRO A 38 4.15 21.59 7.04
CA PRO A 38 3.81 22.67 7.97
C PRO A 38 2.28 22.81 8.11
N ASP A 39 1.84 23.34 9.25
CA ASP A 39 0.46 23.82 9.37
C ASP A 39 0.20 24.94 8.33
N PRO A 40 -0.98 25.00 7.69
CA PRO A 40 -2.22 24.26 7.95
C PRO A 40 -2.51 23.13 6.94
N PHE A 41 -1.48 22.49 6.35
CA PHE A 41 -1.68 21.54 5.25
C PHE A 41 -2.62 20.38 5.60
N ARG A 42 -3.74 20.30 4.88
CA ARG A 42 -4.69 19.19 5.01
C ARG A 42 -4.34 18.06 4.06
N ILE A 43 -4.25 16.84 4.57
CA ILE A 43 -3.82 15.68 3.77
C ILE A 43 -5.01 14.83 3.37
N ARG A 44 -5.09 14.48 2.09
CA ARG A 44 -6.16 13.70 1.48
C ARG A 44 -5.60 12.57 0.62
N GLN A 45 -6.38 11.50 0.52
CA GLN A 45 -6.18 10.48 -0.50
C GLN A 45 -6.79 10.96 -1.82
N GLY A 46 -6.12 10.71 -2.94
CA GLY A 46 -6.60 10.99 -4.28
C GLY A 46 -7.73 10.07 -4.73
N GLN A 47 -8.33 10.39 -5.88
CA GLN A 47 -9.40 9.60 -6.52
C GLN A 47 -10.65 9.38 -5.63
N GLN A 48 -10.93 10.29 -4.69
CA GLN A 48 -12.17 10.28 -3.93
C GLN A 48 -13.29 10.97 -4.71
N ASN A 49 -14.34 10.22 -5.03
CA ASN A 49 -15.47 10.74 -5.77
C ASN A 49 -16.33 11.66 -4.89
N ARG A 50 -16.94 12.68 -5.51
CA ARG A 50 -17.95 13.57 -4.89
C ARG A 50 -17.47 14.27 -3.63
N THR A 51 -16.17 14.50 -3.49
CA THR A 51 -15.57 15.23 -2.37
C THR A 51 -15.06 16.56 -2.90
N ALA A 52 -15.55 17.67 -2.33
CA ALA A 52 -15.06 18.99 -2.68
C ALA A 52 -13.60 19.18 -2.24
N SER A 53 -12.85 19.99 -2.99
CA SER A 53 -11.50 20.39 -2.59
C SER A 53 -11.53 21.07 -1.21
N PRO A 54 -10.58 20.74 -0.32
CA PRO A 54 -10.48 21.42 0.97
C PRO A 54 -10.24 22.93 0.80
N THR A 55 -10.80 23.73 1.69
CA THR A 55 -10.41 25.14 1.84
C THR A 55 -9.02 25.25 2.48
N GLY A 56 -8.18 26.13 1.91
CA GLY A 56 -6.81 26.37 2.35
C GLY A 56 -5.79 25.37 1.77
N PRO A 57 -4.50 25.48 2.14
CA PRO A 57 -3.45 24.59 1.65
C PRO A 57 -3.75 23.11 1.92
N TYR A 58 -3.59 22.26 0.90
CA TYR A 58 -3.85 20.84 1.02
C TYR A 58 -2.88 20.00 0.19
N CYS A 59 -2.78 18.73 0.56
CA CYS A 59 -1.93 17.75 -0.07
C CYS A 59 -2.76 16.52 -0.45
N VAL A 60 -2.55 15.98 -1.65
CA VAL A 60 -3.21 14.80 -2.18
C VAL A 60 -2.15 13.72 -2.43
N MET A 61 -2.39 12.52 -1.91
CA MET A 61 -1.56 11.35 -2.17
C MET A 61 -2.27 10.44 -3.17
N GLN A 62 -1.57 10.02 -4.21
CA GLN A 62 -2.07 9.06 -5.19
C GLN A 62 -1.01 7.99 -5.46
N LEU A 63 -1.35 6.73 -5.19
CA LEU A 63 -0.55 5.59 -5.61
C LEU A 63 -0.62 5.49 -7.14
N ILE A 64 0.54 5.56 -7.79
CA ILE A 64 0.62 5.59 -9.26
C ILE A 64 1.23 4.31 -9.85
N THR A 65 2.16 3.67 -9.15
CA THR A 65 2.86 2.49 -9.65
C THR A 65 3.18 1.53 -8.52
N THR A 66 3.05 0.21 -8.79
CA THR A 66 3.68 -0.83 -7.99
C THR A 66 4.46 -1.77 -8.90
N ARG A 67 5.64 -2.21 -8.48
CA ARG A 67 6.43 -3.23 -9.18
C ARG A 67 7.14 -4.15 -8.19
N LEU A 68 7.41 -5.40 -8.58
CA LEU A 68 8.22 -6.32 -7.78
C LEU A 68 9.69 -5.87 -7.80
N LEU A 69 10.33 -5.86 -6.63
CA LEU A 69 11.77 -5.59 -6.48
C LEU A 69 12.60 -6.88 -6.49
N ALA A 70 12.01 -7.99 -6.06
CA ALA A 70 12.68 -9.27 -5.92
C ALA A 70 11.71 -10.42 -6.19
N THR A 71 12.27 -11.61 -6.38
CA THR A 71 11.50 -12.86 -6.38
C THR A 71 10.86 -13.06 -5.01
N ASN A 72 9.61 -13.52 -5.01
CA ASN A 72 8.85 -13.76 -3.80
C ASN A 72 9.49 -14.88 -2.95
N GLY A 73 9.54 -14.68 -1.64
CA GLY A 73 9.83 -15.72 -0.66
C GLY A 73 8.55 -16.41 -0.19
N TRP A 74 8.67 -17.59 0.41
CA TRP A 74 7.53 -18.26 1.02
C TRP A 74 7.92 -18.99 2.30
N THR A 75 6.95 -19.09 3.20
CA THR A 75 7.03 -19.85 4.44
C THR A 75 5.73 -20.63 4.63
N TYR A 76 5.80 -21.70 5.40
CA TYR A 76 4.63 -22.49 5.76
C TYR A 76 4.31 -22.29 7.24
N THR A 77 3.01 -22.27 7.50
CA THR A 77 2.40 -22.41 8.83
C THR A 77 1.58 -23.70 8.80
N ASP A 78 1.06 -24.12 9.95
CA ASP A 78 0.27 -25.37 10.06
C ASP A 78 -1.00 -25.38 9.18
N THR A 79 -1.48 -24.19 8.77
CA THR A 79 -2.76 -24.04 8.06
C THR A 79 -2.67 -23.19 6.79
N ALA A 80 -1.50 -22.64 6.47
CA ALA A 80 -1.35 -21.73 5.35
C ALA A 80 0.09 -21.65 4.81
N ARG A 81 0.19 -21.29 3.53
CA ARG A 81 1.43 -20.82 2.92
C ARG A 81 1.42 -19.29 2.90
N VAL A 82 2.43 -18.67 3.51
CA VAL A 82 2.61 -17.21 3.49
C VAL A 82 3.66 -16.85 2.45
N VAL A 83 3.27 -16.06 1.45
CA VAL A 83 4.15 -15.56 0.39
C VAL A 83 4.51 -14.11 0.71
N THR A 84 5.82 -13.81 0.75
CA THR A 84 6.33 -12.47 0.99
C THR A 84 6.82 -11.86 -0.32
N GLU A 85 6.23 -10.73 -0.73
CA GLU A 85 6.58 -9.98 -1.92
C GLU A 85 7.19 -8.63 -1.52
N MET A 86 8.41 -8.36 -1.98
CA MET A 86 9.01 -7.02 -1.84
C MET A 86 8.64 -6.20 -3.08
N ARG A 87 7.94 -5.09 -2.89
CA ARG A 87 7.51 -4.21 -3.99
C ARG A 87 8.06 -2.81 -3.81
N GLU A 88 8.40 -2.19 -4.93
CA GLU A 88 8.55 -0.74 -5.02
C GLU A 88 7.17 -0.15 -5.31
N VAL A 89 6.74 0.76 -4.44
CA VAL A 89 5.51 1.51 -4.56
C VAL A 89 5.88 2.97 -4.79
N THR A 90 5.30 3.57 -5.81
CA THR A 90 5.44 4.99 -6.10
C THR A 90 4.13 5.68 -5.78
N VAL A 91 4.20 6.68 -4.88
CA VAL A 91 3.09 7.56 -4.55
C VAL A 91 3.43 8.97 -5.03
N GLN A 92 2.58 9.49 -5.91
CA GLN A 92 2.60 10.89 -6.26
C GLN A 92 1.96 11.70 -5.13
N VAL A 93 2.71 12.65 -4.60
CA VAL A 93 2.26 13.59 -3.57
C VAL A 93 2.15 14.96 -4.22
N SER A 94 0.94 15.50 -4.27
CA SER A 94 0.65 16.80 -4.90
C SER A 94 0.16 17.78 -3.84
N ALA A 95 0.79 18.95 -3.75
CA ALA A 95 0.42 20.02 -2.84
C ALA A 95 -0.22 21.18 -3.61
N PHE A 96 -1.22 21.81 -3.01
CA PHE A 96 -2.00 22.91 -3.56
C PHE A 96 -2.14 24.02 -2.52
N GLY A 97 -2.10 25.27 -2.98
CA GLY A 97 -2.27 26.46 -2.16
C GLY A 97 -0.94 27.07 -1.70
N SER A 98 -1.03 28.13 -0.91
CA SER A 98 0.14 28.91 -0.46
C SER A 98 1.18 28.04 0.25
N GLY A 99 2.43 28.07 -0.22
CA GLY A 99 3.54 27.32 0.37
C GLY A 99 3.67 25.88 -0.12
N ALA A 100 2.90 25.47 -1.14
CA ALA A 100 2.96 24.13 -1.72
C ALA A 100 4.37 23.75 -2.19
N GLY A 101 5.07 24.69 -2.83
CA GLY A 101 6.43 24.47 -3.31
C GLY A 101 7.43 24.15 -2.19
N ASP A 102 7.46 24.93 -1.12
CA ASP A 102 8.42 24.73 -0.02
C ASP A 102 8.07 23.48 0.80
N ALA A 103 6.77 23.20 0.97
CA ALA A 103 6.30 21.99 1.62
C ALA A 103 6.79 20.72 0.91
N LEU A 104 6.69 20.65 -0.43
CA LEU A 104 7.18 19.48 -1.17
C LEU A 104 8.70 19.40 -1.27
N LYS A 105 9.42 20.53 -1.29
CA LYS A 105 10.89 20.52 -1.18
C LYS A 105 11.34 19.96 0.16
N GLN A 106 10.66 20.30 1.24
CA GLN A 106 10.93 19.75 2.57
C GLN A 106 10.67 18.25 2.64
N VAL A 107 9.53 17.77 2.11
CA VAL A 107 9.24 16.33 2.01
C VAL A 107 10.31 15.62 1.19
N CYS A 108 10.70 16.18 0.04
CA CYS A 108 11.74 15.61 -0.82
C CYS A 108 13.10 15.53 -0.12
N GLY A 109 13.51 16.59 0.58
CA GLY A 109 14.79 16.65 1.29
C GLY A 109 14.87 15.66 2.45
N LEU A 110 13.77 15.48 3.19
CA LEU A 110 13.72 14.59 4.35
C LEU A 110 13.44 13.14 4.00
N TRP A 111 12.99 12.81 2.79
CA TRP A 111 12.46 11.48 2.48
C TRP A 111 13.41 10.32 2.82
N ARG A 112 14.71 10.49 2.60
CA ARG A 112 15.74 9.47 2.92
C ARG A 112 16.58 9.82 4.15
N ASP A 113 16.23 10.91 4.83
CA ASP A 113 16.92 11.34 6.03
C ASP A 113 16.62 10.43 7.23
N PHE A 114 17.47 10.48 8.25
CA PHE A 114 17.25 9.78 9.52
C PHE A 114 15.89 10.14 10.14
N TYR A 115 15.45 11.39 10.01
CA TYR A 115 14.13 11.82 10.47
C TYR A 115 13.00 10.91 9.96
N THR A 116 12.99 10.64 8.65
CA THR A 116 11.94 9.83 8.01
C THR A 116 12.12 8.35 8.27
N THR A 117 13.36 7.86 8.16
CA THR A 117 13.65 6.44 8.36
C THR A 117 13.38 5.99 9.80
N ASP A 118 13.69 6.82 10.80
CA ASP A 118 13.40 6.55 12.20
C ASP A 118 11.89 6.61 12.49
N TRP A 119 11.18 7.59 11.94
CA TRP A 119 9.72 7.67 12.08
C TRP A 119 9.03 6.46 11.47
N LEU A 120 9.42 6.04 10.26
CA LEU A 120 8.84 4.88 9.58
C LEU A 120 9.16 3.59 10.33
N ARG A 121 10.39 3.43 10.85
CA ARG A 121 10.75 2.29 11.70
C ARG A 121 9.85 2.17 12.93
N ALA A 122 9.53 3.30 13.58
CA ALA A 122 8.73 3.31 14.79
C ALA A 122 7.21 3.17 14.54
N ASN A 123 6.69 3.76 13.46
CA ASN A 123 5.24 3.94 13.26
C ASN A 123 4.66 3.17 12.06
N ALA A 124 5.49 2.81 11.08
CA ALA A 124 5.06 2.14 9.86
C ALA A 124 6.17 1.19 9.32
N PRO A 125 6.56 0.15 10.06
CA PRO A 125 7.69 -0.73 9.72
C PRO A 125 7.49 -1.53 8.41
N ILE A 126 6.29 -1.50 7.85
CA ILE A 126 5.95 -2.06 6.53
C ILE A 126 6.50 -1.23 5.37
N LEU A 127 6.93 0.02 5.62
CA LEU A 127 7.43 0.98 4.64
C LEU A 127 8.91 1.28 4.86
N SER A 128 9.67 1.37 3.77
CA SER A 128 11.04 1.90 3.76
C SER A 128 11.22 2.90 2.63
N PRO A 129 11.76 4.10 2.87
CA PRO A 129 11.91 5.10 1.80
C PRO A 129 13.07 4.70 0.86
N LEU A 130 12.88 4.87 -0.46
CA LEU A 130 13.88 4.53 -1.48
C LEU A 130 14.48 5.76 -2.16
N THR A 131 13.66 6.49 -2.92
CA THR A 131 14.06 7.72 -3.63
C THR A 131 12.88 8.68 -3.69
N ALA A 132 13.16 9.98 -3.81
CA ALA A 132 12.19 11.01 -4.13
C ALA A 132 12.57 11.62 -5.48
N ALA A 133 11.60 11.78 -6.37
CA ALA A 133 11.80 12.53 -7.60
C ALA A 133 11.95 14.03 -7.32
N GLU A 134 12.32 14.81 -8.33
CA GLU A 134 12.40 16.25 -8.20
C GLU A 134 10.99 16.86 -8.06
N PRO A 135 10.78 17.79 -7.11
CA PRO A 135 9.51 18.49 -6.98
C PRO A 135 9.30 19.38 -8.21
N ARG A 136 8.14 19.23 -8.85
CA ARG A 136 7.77 19.92 -10.10
C ARG A 136 6.56 20.81 -9.89
N GLN A 137 6.65 22.04 -10.36
CA GLN A 137 5.52 22.97 -10.40
C GLN A 137 4.56 22.57 -11.52
N LEU A 138 3.26 22.61 -11.24
CA LEU A 138 2.19 22.29 -12.16
C LEU A 138 1.49 23.59 -12.56
N ALA A 139 1.22 23.75 -13.85
CA ALA A 139 0.30 24.78 -14.31
C ALA A 139 -1.13 24.37 -13.91
N PHE A 140 -1.64 24.95 -12.83
CA PHE A 140 -2.97 24.68 -12.31
C PHE A 140 -3.78 25.97 -12.23
N VAL A 141 -5.00 25.91 -12.77
CA VAL A 141 -5.98 26.99 -12.72
C VAL A 141 -7.21 26.45 -12.01
N ASN A 142 -7.63 27.12 -10.94
CA ASN A 142 -8.74 26.65 -10.12
C ASN A 142 -10.11 26.89 -10.81
N GLY A 143 -11.19 26.47 -10.15
CA GLY A 143 -12.56 26.64 -10.66
C GLY A 143 -13.00 28.10 -10.86
N GLU A 144 -12.29 29.06 -10.24
CA GLU A 144 -12.53 30.50 -10.34
C GLU A 144 -11.63 31.19 -11.39
N ARG A 145 -10.90 30.41 -12.20
CA ARG A 145 -9.92 30.88 -13.19
C ARG A 145 -8.74 31.66 -12.60
N GLN A 146 -8.37 31.36 -11.36
CA GLN A 146 -7.18 31.92 -10.72
C GLN A 146 -6.03 30.92 -10.72
N TYR A 147 -4.80 31.43 -10.82
CA TYR A 147 -3.59 30.64 -10.61
C TYR A 147 -3.47 30.28 -9.14
N GLU A 148 -3.14 29.02 -8.88
CA GLU A 148 -2.87 28.52 -7.54
C GLU A 148 -1.53 27.79 -7.56
N ASP A 149 -0.76 27.92 -6.48
CA ASP A 149 0.51 27.22 -6.36
C ASP A 149 0.23 25.73 -6.25
N ALA A 150 0.64 24.98 -7.26
CA ALA A 150 0.44 23.55 -7.36
C ALA A 150 1.78 22.89 -7.66
N TRP A 151 2.18 21.96 -6.80
CA TRP A 151 3.42 21.21 -6.96
C TRP A 151 3.15 19.72 -6.83
N SER A 152 4.00 18.90 -7.42
CA SER A 152 3.96 17.45 -7.21
C SER A 152 5.36 16.87 -7.09
N VAL A 153 5.46 15.77 -6.36
CA VAL A 153 6.67 14.97 -6.20
C VAL A 153 6.32 13.50 -6.14
N ASP A 154 7.14 12.65 -6.75
CA ASP A 154 6.95 11.20 -6.72
C ASP A 154 7.84 10.60 -5.63
N LEU A 155 7.23 10.00 -4.61
CA LEU A 155 7.93 9.31 -3.54
C LEU A 155 7.93 7.81 -3.82
N LYS A 156 9.12 7.23 -3.90
CA LYS A 156 9.33 5.80 -4.05
C LYS A 156 9.68 5.19 -2.70
N MET A 157 8.99 4.11 -2.36
CA MET A 157 9.22 3.32 -1.15
C MET A 157 9.22 1.84 -1.47
N GLN A 158 9.93 1.07 -0.66
CA GLN A 158 9.75 -0.37 -0.59
C GLN A 158 8.61 -0.67 0.40
N VAL A 159 7.75 -1.59 -0.01
CA VAL A 159 6.68 -2.15 0.81
C VAL A 159 6.78 -3.67 0.78
N ASN A 160 6.75 -4.26 1.96
CA ASN A 160 6.72 -5.72 2.10
C ASN A 160 5.27 -6.18 2.18
N TYR A 161 4.80 -6.85 1.13
CA TYR A 161 3.47 -7.45 1.09
C TYR A 161 3.53 -8.91 1.51
N GLN A 162 2.51 -9.38 2.20
CA GLN A 162 2.27 -10.76 2.54
C GLN A 162 0.94 -11.20 1.93
N ARG A 163 0.97 -12.39 1.31
CA ARG A 163 -0.24 -13.08 0.87
C ARG A 163 -0.34 -14.39 1.63
N THR A 164 -1.44 -14.56 2.36
CA THR A 164 -1.69 -15.79 3.12
C THR A 164 -2.64 -16.66 2.33
N ILE A 165 -2.18 -17.83 1.94
CA ILE A 165 -2.93 -18.80 1.14
C ILE A 165 -3.30 -19.97 2.07
N PRO A 166 -4.58 -20.14 2.43
CA PRO A 166 -5.01 -21.28 3.23
C PRO A 166 -4.71 -22.60 2.53
N GLN A 167 -4.15 -23.56 3.25
CA GLN A 167 -3.78 -24.87 2.71
C GLN A 167 -3.89 -25.94 3.81
N GLN A 168 -4.31 -27.14 3.44
CA GLN A 168 -4.30 -28.31 4.33
C GLN A 168 -2.95 -29.03 4.25
N PHE A 169 -2.44 -29.43 5.41
CA PHE A 169 -1.24 -30.24 5.55
C PHE A 169 -1.59 -31.56 6.23
N ALA A 170 -0.90 -32.64 5.87
CA ALA A 170 -0.98 -33.88 6.61
C ALA A 170 -0.20 -33.71 7.91
N SER A 171 -0.91 -33.63 9.04
CA SER A 171 -0.31 -33.50 10.37
C SER A 171 0.06 -34.85 10.99
N GLU A 172 -0.61 -35.93 10.57
CA GLU A 172 -0.44 -37.27 11.12
C GLU A 172 -0.40 -38.33 10.01
N LEU A 173 0.51 -39.28 10.13
CA LEU A 173 0.61 -40.45 9.25
C LEU A 173 0.29 -41.70 10.06
N HIS A 174 -0.86 -42.30 9.79
CA HIS A 174 -1.20 -43.61 10.33
C HIS A 174 -0.55 -44.70 9.47
N VAL A 175 0.53 -45.29 9.96
CA VAL A 175 1.16 -46.47 9.33
C VAL A 175 0.56 -47.72 9.96
N LYS A 176 -0.20 -48.47 9.16
CA LYS A 176 -0.62 -49.82 9.52
C LYS A 176 0.29 -50.83 8.82
N THR A 177 1.14 -51.49 9.59
CA THR A 177 2.00 -52.58 9.09
C THR A 177 1.20 -53.89 9.06
N TYR A 178 1.39 -54.66 8.01
CA TYR A 178 0.90 -56.03 7.90
C TYR A 178 2.11 -56.94 7.77
N GLU A 179 2.18 -57.95 8.63
CA GLU A 179 3.20 -58.99 8.55
C GLU A 179 2.97 -59.84 7.30
N ALA A 180 4.00 -60.05 6.49
CA ALA A 180 3.91 -60.81 5.24
C ALA A 180 3.77 -62.33 5.47
N ASP A 181 4.04 -62.80 6.68
CA ASP A 181 4.12 -64.23 7.01
C ASP A 181 3.05 -64.65 8.03
N LEU A 182 1.82 -64.19 7.81
CA LEU A 182 0.63 -64.71 8.50
C LEU A 182 -0.04 -65.75 7.60
N PRO A 183 -0.28 -67.00 8.08
CA PRO A 183 -1.12 -67.93 7.35
C PRO A 183 -2.53 -67.32 7.23
N THR A 184 -3.07 -67.33 6.01
CA THR A 184 -4.42 -66.86 5.70
C THR A 184 -5.44 -67.62 6.53
N THR A 185 -5.78 -67.11 7.72
CA THR A 185 -6.91 -67.62 8.48
C THR A 185 -8.10 -66.75 8.10
N GLN A 186 -8.90 -67.29 7.19
CA GLN A 186 -10.25 -66.81 6.93
C GLN A 186 -11.09 -67.03 8.19
N GLU A 187 -11.68 -65.97 8.73
CA GLU A 187 -13.09 -65.84 9.15
C GLU A 187 -13.36 -64.45 9.76
#